data_AF-X1PE48-F1
#
_entry.id   AF-X1PE48-F1
#
_cell.length_a   1.000
_cell.length_b   1.000
_cell.length_c   1.000
_cell.angle_alpha   90.00
_cell.angle_beta   90.00
_cell.angle_gamma   90.00
#
_symmetry.space_group_name_H-M   'P 1'
#
loop_
_entity.id
_entity.type
_entity.pdbx_description
1 polymer ?
#
loop_
_entity_poly.entity_id
_entity_poly.type
_entity_poly.pdbx_seq_one_letter_code
_entity_poly.pdbx_strand_id
1 'polypeptide(L)'
;AKVMHPRAVELGELFNIPIQVASSFTENQGTLIHGGVSMEVRNKVRSIAHDLDVAKITVVGVPDRPGIAAAIFGPLAKAGISVDTIVQNASI
;
A
#
# COMPACT_ATOMS: atom_id res chain seq x y z
N ALA A 1 6.16 -6.26 4.39
CA ALA A 1 5.88 -7.65 4.83
C ALA A 1 5.41 -8.46 3.64
N LYS A 2 5.99 -9.64 3.36
CA LYS A 2 5.66 -10.49 2.19
C LYS A 2 4.94 -11.78 2.61
N VAL A 3 3.89 -11.65 3.42
CA VAL A 3 3.16 -12.81 3.99
C VAL A 3 1.92 -13.15 3.17
N MET A 4 1.26 -12.15 2.57
CA MET A 4 0.06 -12.32 1.78
C MET A 4 0.10 -11.39 0.56
N HIS A 5 -0.52 -11.83 -0.54
CA HIS A 5 -0.70 -10.98 -1.71
C HIS A 5 -1.75 -9.89 -1.42
N PRO A 6 -1.48 -8.59 -1.66
CA PRO A 6 -2.41 -7.50 -1.33
C PRO A 6 -3.80 -7.68 -1.93
N ARG A 7 -3.87 -8.17 -3.17
CA ARG A 7 -5.15 -8.47 -3.85
C ARG A 7 -6.03 -9.48 -3.11
N ALA A 8 -5.44 -10.44 -2.39
CA ALA A 8 -6.22 -11.39 -1.61
C ALA A 8 -6.86 -10.73 -0.38
N VAL A 9 -6.13 -9.81 0.27
CA VAL A 9 -6.65 -9.00 1.39
C VAL A 9 -7.79 -8.10 0.91
N GLU A 10 -7.60 -7.44 -0.23
CA GLU A 10 -8.61 -6.54 -0.83
C GLU A 10 -9.93 -7.27 -1.12
N LEU A 11 -9.86 -8.49 -1.67
CA LEU A 11 -11.04 -9.32 -1.88
C LEU A 11 -11.67 -9.77 -0.54
N GLY A 12 -10.84 -10.10 0.45
CA GLY A 12 -11.30 -10.42 1.80
C GLY A 12 -12.11 -9.28 2.41
N GLU A 13 -11.64 -8.04 2.27
CA GLU A 13 -12.37 -6.85 2.73
C GLU A 13 -13.66 -6.63 1.93
N LEU A 14 -13.58 -6.63 0.59
CA LEU A 14 -14.71 -6.34 -0.30
C LEU A 14 -15.91 -7.26 -0.08
N PHE A 15 -15.63 -8.54 0.19
CA PHE A 15 -16.67 -9.55 0.42
C PHE A 15 -16.87 -9.89 1.91
N ASN A 16 -16.22 -9.15 2.81
CA ASN A 16 -16.28 -9.35 4.26
C ASN A 16 -15.95 -10.80 4.68
N ILE A 17 -14.95 -11.39 4.03
CA ILE A 17 -14.45 -12.75 4.28
C ILE A 17 -13.29 -12.67 5.28
N PRO A 18 -13.43 -13.22 6.49
CA PRO A 18 -12.33 -13.28 7.45
C PRO A 18 -11.23 -14.22 6.96
N ILE A 19 -9.96 -13.81 7.09
CA ILE A 19 -8.79 -14.56 6.62
C ILE A 19 -7.91 -14.94 7.82
N GLN A 20 -7.66 -16.24 7.99
CA GLN A 20 -6.72 -16.75 9.00
C GLN A 20 -5.36 -17.02 8.36
N VAL A 21 -4.30 -16.38 8.88
CA VAL A 21 -2.91 -16.63 8.49
C VAL A 21 -2.25 -17.47 9.59
N ALA A 22 -2.02 -18.75 9.30
CA ALA A 22 -1.40 -19.69 10.24
C ALA A 22 -0.20 -20.42 9.62
N SER A 23 0.66 -20.96 10.47
CA SER A 23 1.79 -21.80 10.06
C SER A 23 1.32 -23.21 9.72
N SER A 24 1.86 -23.82 8.67
CA SER A 24 1.61 -25.25 8.37
C SER A 24 2.46 -26.20 9.24
N PHE A 25 3.42 -25.67 9.99
CA PHE A 25 4.36 -26.45 10.80
C PHE A 25 4.03 -26.45 12.29
N THR A 26 3.09 -25.62 12.73
CA THR A 26 2.69 -25.51 14.14
C THR A 26 1.19 -25.32 14.26
N GLU A 27 0.59 -25.82 15.34
CA GLU A 27 -0.85 -25.66 15.62
C GLU A 27 -1.20 -24.30 16.26
N ASN A 28 -0.33 -23.30 16.13
CA ASN A 28 -0.60 -21.97 16.65
C ASN A 28 -1.73 -21.32 15.84
N GLN A 29 -2.66 -20.65 16.54
CA GLN A 29 -3.82 -20.03 15.88
C GLN A 29 -3.43 -19.04 14.78
N GLY A 30 -2.30 -18.31 14.92
CA GLY A 30 -1.83 -17.37 13.90
C GLY A 30 -2.52 -16.01 13.97
N THR A 31 -2.67 -15.31 12.84
CA THR A 31 -3.27 -13.97 12.76
C THR A 31 -4.58 -13.99 12.00
N LEU A 32 -5.67 -13.60 12.66
CA LEU A 32 -6.99 -13.42 12.05
C LEU A 32 -7.12 -11.98 11.51
N ILE A 33 -7.43 -11.85 10.23
CA ILE A 33 -7.70 -10.59 9.54
C ILE A 33 -9.21 -10.53 9.27
N HIS A 34 -9.90 -9.56 9.87
CA HIS A 34 -11.33 -9.36 9.69
C HIS A 34 -11.73 -7.89 9.92
N GLY A 35 -12.87 -7.49 9.36
CA GLY A 35 -13.47 -6.16 9.59
C GLY A 35 -14.16 -6.06 10.95
N GLY A 36 -14.45 -4.84 11.40
CA GLY A 36 -15.35 -4.59 12.53
C GLY A 36 -14.71 -4.48 13.92
N VAL A 37 -13.37 -4.47 14.03
CA VAL A 37 -12.74 -4.06 15.29
C VAL A 37 -12.70 -2.53 15.32
N SER A 38 -13.36 -1.92 16.30
CA SER A 38 -13.10 -0.51 16.62
C SER A 38 -11.59 -0.37 16.79
N MET A 39 -10.97 0.53 16.02
CA MET A 39 -9.56 0.84 16.20
C MET A 39 -9.44 1.40 17.62
N GLU A 40 -9.00 0.56 18.57
CA GLU A 40 -8.97 0.90 19.99
C GLU A 40 -8.32 2.27 20.20
N VAL A 41 -8.99 3.14 20.98
CA VAL A 41 -8.50 4.47 21.36
C VAL A 41 -7.11 4.41 22.04
N ARG A 42 -6.73 3.25 22.59
CA ARG A 42 -5.47 3.06 23.33
C ARG A 42 -4.28 2.61 22.49
N ASN A 43 -4.49 1.93 21.36
CA ASN A 43 -3.39 1.33 20.60
C ASN A 43 -3.17 2.06 19.27
N LYS A 44 -2.36 3.13 19.32
CA LYS A 44 -2.16 4.05 18.18
C LYS A 44 -1.40 3.44 17.01
N VAL A 45 -0.59 2.41 17.23
CA VAL A 45 0.27 1.80 16.21
C VAL A 45 0.18 0.28 16.31
N ARG A 46 -0.20 -0.39 15.21
CA ARG A 46 -0.27 -1.86 15.16
C ARG A 46 1.04 -2.53 14.75
N SER A 47 1.81 -1.90 13.86
CA SER A 47 3.08 -2.46 13.37
C SER A 47 3.93 -1.40 12.69
N ILE A 48 5.21 -1.72 12.46
CA ILE A 48 6.15 -0.93 11.67
C ILE A 48 6.49 -1.74 10.41
N ALA A 49 6.29 -1.15 9.24
CA ALA A 49 6.73 -1.70 7.96
C ALA A 49 7.87 -0.85 7.41
N HIS A 50 8.83 -1.48 6.73
CA HIS A 50 9.90 -0.82 6.01
C HIS A 50 10.06 -1.45 4.63
N ASP A 51 10.49 -0.65 3.66
CA ASP A 51 10.88 -1.07 2.33
C ASP A 51 12.18 -0.38 1.95
N LEU A 52 13.16 -1.16 1.48
CA LEU A 52 14.48 -0.70 1.06
C LEU A 52 14.66 -0.81 -0.46
N ASP A 53 13.76 -1.50 -1.16
CA ASP A 53 13.82 -1.71 -2.60
C ASP A 53 13.06 -0.59 -3.34
N VAL A 54 13.37 0.66 -2.95
CA VAL A 54 12.71 1.86 -3.46
C VAL A 54 13.73 2.92 -3.82
N ALA A 55 13.50 3.58 -4.96
CA ALA A 55 14.27 4.75 -5.37
C ALA A 55 13.37 5.99 -5.34
N LYS A 56 13.85 7.07 -4.69
CA LYS A 56 13.15 8.35 -4.67
C LYS A 56 13.59 9.20 -5.86
N ILE A 57 12.65 9.57 -6.72
CA ILE A 57 12.86 10.51 -7.82
C ILE A 57 12.05 11.78 -7.55
N THR A 58 12.63 12.96 -7.79
CA THR A 58 11.95 14.25 -7.62
C THR A 58 12.06 15.04 -8.91
N VAL A 59 10.92 15.46 -9.46
CA VAL A 59 10.84 16.34 -10.62
C VAL A 59 10.51 17.75 -10.11
N VAL A 60 11.40 18.70 -10.41
CA VAL A 60 11.28 20.10 -9.95
C VAL A 60 10.85 21.02 -11.10
N GLY A 61 10.24 22.17 -10.76
CA GLY A 61 9.83 23.17 -11.76
C GLY A 61 8.71 22.70 -12.69
N VAL A 62 7.86 21.79 -12.21
CA VAL A 62 6.75 21.22 -12.95
C VAL A 62 5.62 22.26 -13.05
N PRO A 63 5.13 22.63 -14.26
CA PRO A 63 4.04 23.57 -14.39
C PRO A 63 2.76 23.06 -13.70
N ASP A 64 2.07 23.93 -12.95
CA ASP A 64 0.81 23.58 -12.32
C ASP A 64 -0.36 23.82 -13.28
N ARG A 65 -0.61 22.84 -14.15
CA ARG A 65 -1.76 22.84 -15.05
C ARG A 65 -2.21 21.42 -15.37
N PRO A 66 -3.49 21.22 -15.77
CA PRO A 66 -3.98 19.92 -16.17
C PRO A 66 -3.12 19.25 -17.25
N GLY A 67 -2.94 17.93 -17.13
CA GLY A 67 -2.21 17.10 -18.09
C GLY A 67 -0.72 16.88 -17.78
N ILE A 68 -0.12 17.64 -16.86
CA ILE A 68 1.31 17.51 -16.56
C ILE A 68 1.65 16.19 -15.85
N ALA A 69 0.84 15.76 -14.87
CA ALA A 69 1.00 14.45 -14.25
C ALA A 69 0.89 13.31 -15.27
N ALA A 70 -0.04 13.40 -16.23
CA ALA A 70 -0.19 12.41 -17.29
C ALA A 70 1.04 12.38 -18.23
N ALA A 71 1.64 13.53 -18.52
CA ALA A 71 2.87 13.61 -19.30
C ALA A 71 4.08 12.98 -18.58
N ILE A 72 4.10 13.02 -17.24
CA ILE A 72 5.15 12.41 -16.41
C ILE A 72 4.93 10.89 -16.27
N PHE A 73 3.74 10.46 -15.83
CA PHE A 73 3.47 9.06 -15.49
C PHE A 73 3.08 8.20 -16.70
N GLY A 74 2.54 8.81 -17.77
CA GLY A 74 2.17 8.08 -18.98
C GLY A 74 3.33 7.33 -19.65
N PRO A 75 4.49 7.96 -19.89
CA PRO A 75 5.68 7.28 -20.38
C PRO A 75 6.18 6.17 -19.46
N LEU A 76 6.15 6.37 -18.13
CA LEU A 76 6.56 5.35 -17.14
C LEU A 76 5.66 4.12 -17.24
N ALA A 77 4.34 4.31 -17.30
CA ALA A 77 3.39 3.23 -17.47
C ALA A 77 3.60 2.47 -18.80
N LYS A 78 3.84 3.18 -19.91
CA LYS A 78 4.15 2.56 -21.21
C LYS A 78 5.44 1.75 -21.19
N ALA A 79 6.41 2.13 -20.37
CA ALA A 79 7.66 1.42 -20.17
C ALA A 79 7.54 0.26 -19.16
N GLY A 80 6.36 0.03 -18.56
CA GLY A 80 6.17 -1.00 -17.53
C GLY A 80 6.84 -0.68 -16.19
N ILE A 81 7.12 0.60 -15.92
CA ILE A 81 7.74 1.04 -14.67
C ILE A 81 6.64 1.29 -13.64
N SER A 82 6.62 0.46 -12.58
CA SER A 82 5.70 0.63 -11.46
C SER A 82 6.13 1.80 -10.58
N VAL A 83 5.17 2.66 -10.24
CA VAL A 83 5.37 3.76 -9.28
C VAL A 83 4.54 3.45 -8.05
N ASP A 84 5.19 3.42 -6.89
CA ASP A 84 4.55 3.08 -5.61
C ASP A 84 4.00 4.34 -4.93
N THR A 85 4.89 5.22 -4.46
CA THR A 85 4.51 6.41 -3.70
C THR A 85 4.62 7.67 -4.58
N ILE A 86 3.51 8.41 -4.71
CA ILE A 86 3.45 9.71 -5.39
C ILE A 86 3.16 10.80 -4.36
N VAL A 87 4.03 11.81 -4.28
CA VAL A 87 3.85 12.98 -3.41
C VAL A 87 3.96 14.25 -4.24
N GLN A 88 2.91 15.05 -4.24
CA GLN A 88 2.89 16.41 -4.79
C GLN A 88 2.29 17.33 -3.74
N ASN A 89 2.99 18.42 -3.44
CA ASN A 89 2.46 19.48 -2.58
C ASN A 89 2.25 20.73 -3.43
N ALA A 90 1.15 21.45 -3.17
CA ALA A 90 1.00 22.81 -3.66
C ALA A 90 1.83 23.71 -2.74
N SER A 91 3.03 24.07 -3.17
CA SER A 91 3.77 25.17 -2.53
C SER A 91 3.35 26.46 -3.22
N ILE A 92 2.89 27.40 -2.39
CA ILE A 92 2.35 28.74 -2.71
C ILE A 92 3.23 29.47 -3.74
#